data_AF-A0A934GXB1-F1
#
_entry.id   AF-A0A934GXB1-F1
#
_cell.length_a   1.000
_cell.length_b   1.000
_cell.length_c   1.000
_cell.angle_alpha   90.00
_cell.angle_beta   90.00
_cell.angle_gamma   90.00
#
_symmetry.space_group_name_H-M   'P 1'
#
loop_
_entity.id
_entity.type
_entity.pdbx_description
1 polymer ?
#
loop_
_entity_poly.entity_id
_entity_poly.type
_entity_poly.pdbx_seq_one_letter_code
_entity_poly.pdbx_strand_id
1 'polypeptide(L)'
;MTEAIRFASSNMFAPPVSRRTKNANTDSKGRSARLWNFPYFGDIPAGQPAWVSPEPEAYSEVEAIILNDAQYNFYSLRNELIINLPIGKMHFLLRAKGDSMNTSSPIPIKDGDLVLLRQQDAAESGEIVAVEIVGVDEVATLKRYRYKDRKHWLEPESDNPDLPPHFSITKDFYIRGVALAVLKPV
;
A
#
# COMPACT_ATOMS: atom_id res chain seq x y z
N MET A 1 7.78 32.08 10.92
CA MET A 1 8.39 30.73 10.92
C MET A 1 7.52 29.70 11.65
N THR A 2 6.97 30.01 12.82
CA THR A 2 6.14 29.07 13.62
C THR A 2 4.82 28.64 12.98
N GLU A 3 4.16 29.50 12.20
CA GLU A 3 2.85 29.18 11.59
C GLU A 3 2.95 28.19 10.43
N ALA A 4 3.96 28.29 9.56
CA ALA A 4 4.16 27.37 8.45
C ALA A 4 4.45 25.93 8.93
N ILE A 5 5.30 25.79 9.96
CA ILE A 5 5.61 24.49 10.58
C ILE A 5 4.37 23.92 11.29
N ARG A 6 3.63 24.75 12.03
CA ARG A 6 2.37 24.31 12.67
C ARG A 6 1.34 23.86 11.63
N PHE A 7 1.21 24.57 10.51
CA PHE A 7 0.25 24.25 9.47
C PHE A 7 0.58 22.93 8.75
N ALA A 8 1.84 22.74 8.34
CA ALA A 8 2.30 21.49 7.74
C ALA A 8 2.12 20.29 8.69
N SER A 9 2.16 20.51 10.00
CA SER A 9 1.92 19.47 11.00
C SER A 9 0.44 19.19 11.30
N SER A 10 -0.48 20.09 10.96
CA SER A 10 -1.89 20.02 11.41
C SER A 10 -2.88 19.59 10.34
N ASN A 11 -2.53 19.66 9.04
CA ASN A 11 -3.46 19.35 7.96
C ASN A 11 -2.92 18.25 7.01
N MET A 12 -3.49 17.05 7.14
CA MET A 12 -3.40 15.97 6.15
C MET A 12 -4.43 16.21 5.04
N PHE A 13 -4.03 16.84 3.94
CA PHE A 13 -4.90 17.01 2.78
C PHE A 13 -4.77 15.87 1.77
N ALA A 14 -5.89 15.52 1.13
CA ALA A 14 -5.91 14.60 0.00
C ALA A 14 -5.09 15.20 -1.17
N PRO A 15 -4.40 14.36 -1.96
CA PRO A 15 -3.64 14.85 -3.10
C PRO A 15 -4.57 15.59 -4.08
N PRO A 16 -4.05 16.60 -4.81
CA PRO A 16 -4.80 17.28 -5.85
C PRO A 16 -5.28 16.25 -6.87
N VAL A 17 -6.54 16.39 -7.30
CA VAL A 17 -7.12 15.57 -8.39
C VAL A 17 -6.17 15.68 -9.58
N SER A 18 -5.55 14.57 -9.97
CA SER A 18 -4.45 14.59 -10.94
C SER A 18 -4.90 15.31 -12.21
N ARG A 19 -4.27 16.44 -12.54
CA ARG A 19 -4.30 16.96 -13.90
C ARG A 19 -3.57 15.94 -14.75
N ARG A 20 -4.32 15.17 -15.52
CA ARG A 20 -3.88 14.13 -16.44
C ARG A 20 -2.70 14.64 -17.27
N THR A 21 -1.47 14.38 -16.86
CA THR A 21 -0.29 14.61 -17.67
C THR A 21 -0.31 13.54 -18.75
N LYS A 22 -0.77 13.93 -19.94
CA LYS A 22 -0.57 13.16 -21.16
C LYS A 22 0.94 13.07 -21.36
N ASN A 23 1.55 11.97 -20.94
CA ASN A 23 2.78 11.38 -21.49
C ASN A 23 3.25 10.27 -20.55
N ALA A 24 2.64 9.09 -20.67
CA ALA A 24 3.26 7.85 -20.22
C ALA A 24 3.08 6.85 -21.37
N ASN A 25 4.17 6.61 -22.08
CA ASN A 25 4.27 5.64 -23.15
C ASN A 25 3.86 4.27 -22.60
N THR A 26 2.85 3.67 -23.22
CA THR A 26 2.17 2.48 -22.70
C THR A 26 2.90 1.23 -23.13
N ASP A 27 3.56 0.55 -22.19
CA ASP A 27 3.90 -0.86 -22.35
C ASP A 27 3.09 -1.71 -21.35
N SER A 28 2.54 -2.81 -21.85
CA SER A 28 1.37 -3.52 -21.32
C SER A 28 1.74 -4.76 -20.50
N LYS A 29 2.72 -4.63 -19.60
CA LYS A 29 3.05 -5.65 -18.58
C LYS A 29 3.36 -4.99 -17.24
N GLY A 30 2.39 -5.02 -16.33
CA GLY A 30 2.53 -4.57 -14.93
C GLY A 30 2.96 -3.11 -14.81
N ARG A 31 2.00 -2.18 -14.77
CA ARG A 31 2.32 -0.77 -14.53
C ARG A 31 3.03 -0.64 -13.18
N SER A 32 4.25 -0.11 -13.20
CA SER A 32 4.86 0.39 -11.98
C SER A 32 3.95 1.47 -11.40
N ALA A 33 3.69 1.39 -10.09
CA ALA A 33 2.94 2.40 -9.37
C ALA A 33 3.91 3.41 -8.75
N ARG A 34 3.44 4.64 -8.55
CA ARG A 34 4.19 5.72 -7.91
C ARG A 34 3.67 5.93 -6.49
N LEU A 35 4.54 6.10 -5.49
CA LEU A 35 4.10 6.46 -4.14
C LEU A 35 4.10 7.97 -3.94
N TRP A 36 3.03 8.51 -3.35
CA TRP A 36 2.90 9.93 -2.98
C TRP A 36 2.71 10.07 -1.47
N ASN A 37 3.45 10.99 -0.84
CA ASN A 37 3.30 11.26 0.60
C ASN A 37 3.82 12.63 1.07
N PHE A 38 4.91 13.17 0.49
CA PHE A 38 5.53 14.38 1.01
C PHE A 38 5.06 15.63 0.26
N PRO A 39 4.19 16.48 0.86
CA PRO A 39 3.85 17.77 0.28
C PRO A 39 5.08 18.70 0.27
N TYR A 40 5.26 19.41 -0.84
CA TYR A 40 6.26 20.47 -1.02
C TYR A 40 5.54 21.82 -0.96
N PHE A 41 5.88 22.65 0.02
CA PHE A 41 5.23 23.95 0.28
C PHE A 41 6.04 25.15 -0.24
N GLY A 42 7.10 24.92 -1.01
CA GLY A 42 7.96 25.99 -1.53
C GLY A 42 9.18 26.27 -0.64
N ASP A 43 9.79 27.44 -0.86
CA ASP A 43 11.02 27.87 -0.22
C ASP A 43 10.81 28.41 1.20
N ILE A 44 11.77 28.17 2.09
CA ILE A 44 11.84 28.79 3.42
C ILE A 44 13.00 29.80 3.42
N PRO A 45 12.74 31.11 3.64
CA PRO A 45 13.82 32.11 3.66
C PRO A 45 14.72 31.93 4.88
N ALA A 46 16.04 32.00 4.68
CA ALA A 46 17.05 31.92 5.74
C ALA A 46 17.27 33.25 6.50
N GLY A 47 16.39 34.25 6.29
CA GLY A 47 16.52 35.60 6.82
C GLY A 47 15.22 36.09 7.45
N GLN A 48 14.68 37.21 6.95
CA GLN A 48 13.41 37.73 7.44
C GLN A 48 12.26 36.73 7.20
N PRO A 49 11.29 36.61 8.12
CA PRO A 49 10.15 35.74 7.94
C PRO A 49 9.35 36.11 6.68
N ALA A 50 9.01 35.13 5.85
CA ALA A 50 8.04 35.29 4.77
C ALA A 50 6.76 34.51 5.08
N TRP A 51 5.68 34.94 4.43
CA TRP A 51 4.44 34.18 4.36
C TRP A 51 4.65 32.93 3.49
N VAL A 52 4.08 31.81 3.92
CA VAL A 52 4.10 30.54 3.18
C VAL A 52 2.65 30.12 2.96
N SER A 53 2.34 29.66 1.74
CA SER A 53 1.00 29.19 1.41
C SER A 53 0.61 27.97 2.27
N PRO A 54 -0.63 27.91 2.77
CA PRO A 54 -1.16 26.71 3.41
C PRO A 54 -1.41 25.58 2.40
N GLU A 55 -1.45 25.85 1.09
CA GLU A 55 -1.61 24.80 0.09
C GLU A 55 -0.25 24.37 -0.45
N PRO A 56 0.04 23.06 -0.52
CA PRO A 56 1.29 22.58 -1.09
C PRO A 56 1.37 22.88 -2.59
N GLU A 57 2.54 23.33 -3.04
CA GLU A 57 2.84 23.61 -4.45
C GLU A 57 3.00 22.32 -5.27
N ALA A 58 3.51 21.24 -4.64
CA ALA A 58 3.69 19.93 -5.27
C ALA A 58 3.65 18.79 -4.24
N TYR A 59 3.69 17.55 -4.72
CA TYR A 59 3.87 16.34 -3.91
C TYR A 59 5.07 15.56 -4.43
N SER A 60 5.82 14.95 -3.52
CA SER A 60 6.92 14.05 -3.87
C SER A 60 6.41 12.82 -4.61
N GLU A 61 7.16 12.39 -5.62
CA GLU A 61 6.99 11.11 -6.26
C GLU A 61 8.14 10.17 -5.87
N VAL A 62 7.82 8.99 -5.38
CA VAL A 62 8.82 7.94 -5.14
C VAL A 62 8.74 6.91 -6.26
N GLU A 63 9.81 6.81 -7.04
CA GLU A 63 9.94 5.84 -8.14
C GLU A 63 10.54 4.50 -7.69
N ALA A 64 11.37 4.50 -6.64
CA ALA A 64 11.98 3.29 -6.08
C ALA A 64 12.24 3.41 -4.56
N ILE A 65 12.27 2.27 -3.87
CA ILE A 65 12.80 2.13 -2.50
C ILE A 65 14.10 1.33 -2.55
N ILE A 66 15.09 1.77 -1.77
CA ILE A 66 16.35 1.03 -1.55
C ILE A 66 16.30 0.43 -0.15
N LEU A 67 16.43 -0.88 -0.05
CA LEU A 67 16.51 -1.61 1.22
C LEU A 67 17.67 -2.58 1.15
N ASN A 68 18.63 -2.46 2.08
CA ASN A 68 19.84 -3.28 2.12
C ASN A 68 20.58 -3.27 0.77
N ASP A 69 20.79 -2.08 0.20
CA ASP A 69 21.43 -1.85 -1.11
C ASP A 69 20.71 -2.47 -2.34
N ALA A 70 19.54 -3.08 -2.15
CA ALA A 70 18.69 -3.56 -3.23
C ALA A 70 17.62 -2.52 -3.59
N GLN A 71 17.51 -2.21 -4.88
CA GLN A 71 16.44 -1.37 -5.42
C GLN A 71 15.18 -2.20 -5.65
N TYR A 72 14.02 -1.63 -5.37
CA TYR A 72 12.72 -2.26 -5.58
C TYR A 72 11.80 -1.42 -6.44
N ASN A 73 11.12 -2.07 -7.39
CA ASN A 73 10.01 -1.52 -8.16
C ASN A 73 8.68 -1.77 -7.43
N PHE A 74 7.74 -0.83 -7.55
CA PHE A 74 6.40 -0.95 -6.98
C PHE A 74 5.37 -1.39 -7.99
N TYR A 75 4.48 -2.28 -7.59
CA TYR A 75 3.32 -2.66 -8.38
C TYR A 75 2.07 -2.59 -7.53
N SER A 76 1.08 -1.81 -7.97
CA SER A 76 -0.17 -1.66 -7.24
C SER A 76 -0.96 -2.97 -7.23
N LEU A 77 -1.48 -3.33 -6.05
CA LEU A 77 -2.40 -4.46 -5.87
C LEU A 77 -3.86 -4.06 -6.10
N ARG A 78 -4.12 -2.79 -6.36
CA ARG A 78 -5.45 -2.20 -6.61
C ARG A 78 -5.63 -1.66 -8.03
N ASN A 79 -4.64 -1.90 -8.91
CA ASN A 79 -4.59 -1.37 -10.27
C ASN A 79 -4.61 0.18 -10.32
N GLU A 80 -4.06 0.81 -9.27
CA GLU A 80 -3.89 2.25 -9.14
C GLU A 80 -2.52 2.67 -9.71
N LEU A 81 -2.48 3.76 -10.46
CA LEU A 81 -1.20 4.32 -10.96
C LEU A 81 -0.43 5.05 -9.85
N ILE A 82 -1.16 5.65 -8.91
CA ILE A 82 -0.64 6.42 -7.79
C ILE A 82 -1.17 5.79 -6.51
N ILE A 83 -0.27 5.40 -5.62
CA ILE A 83 -0.59 4.92 -4.29
C ILE A 83 -0.37 6.08 -3.33
N ASN A 84 -1.46 6.59 -2.79
CA ASN A 84 -1.40 7.60 -1.74
C ASN A 84 -1.06 6.93 -0.40
N LEU A 85 -0.05 7.45 0.29
CA LEU A 85 0.33 7.02 1.63
C LEU A 85 -0.01 8.16 2.59
N PRO A 86 -1.25 8.27 3.09
CA PRO A 86 -1.62 9.40 3.93
C PRO A 86 -0.74 9.50 5.18
N ILE A 87 -0.26 10.72 5.45
CA ILE A 87 0.39 11.06 6.72
C ILE A 87 -0.56 10.71 7.88
N GLY A 88 0.00 10.27 9.00
CA GLY A 88 -0.77 9.84 10.18
C GLY A 88 -1.38 8.43 10.08
N LYS A 89 -1.20 7.73 8.95
CA LYS A 89 -1.45 6.28 8.86
C LYS A 89 -0.11 5.53 8.88
N MET A 90 -0.05 4.46 9.68
CA MET A 90 1.11 3.59 9.70
C MET A 90 1.12 2.70 8.46
N HIS A 91 2.24 2.71 7.75
CA HIS A 91 2.51 1.84 6.62
C HIS A 91 3.79 1.05 6.92
N PHE A 92 3.83 -0.21 6.53
CA PHE A 92 4.95 -1.09 6.83
C PHE A 92 5.14 -2.14 5.73
N LEU A 93 6.34 -2.69 5.66
CA LEU A 93 6.69 -3.75 4.71
C LEU A 93 6.80 -5.08 5.44
N LEU A 94 6.17 -6.11 4.90
CA LEU A 94 6.42 -7.50 5.29
C LEU A 94 7.00 -8.27 4.11
N ARG A 95 7.86 -9.25 4.39
CA ARG A 95 8.32 -10.19 3.36
C ARG A 95 7.33 -11.34 3.25
N ALA A 96 6.82 -11.57 2.05
CA ALA A 96 5.98 -12.72 1.77
C ALA A 96 6.77 -14.02 1.95
N LYS A 97 6.15 -15.01 2.58
CA LYS A 97 6.67 -16.37 2.70
C LYS A 97 5.60 -17.37 2.26
N GLY A 98 5.99 -18.30 1.39
CA GLY A 98 5.10 -19.30 0.79
C GLY A 98 4.41 -18.83 -0.50
N ASP A 99 3.39 -19.57 -0.92
CA ASP A 99 2.83 -19.54 -2.27
C ASP A 99 1.33 -19.16 -2.32
N SER A 100 0.72 -18.86 -1.16
CA SER A 100 -0.73 -18.66 -1.09
C SER A 100 -1.29 -17.50 -1.92
N MET A 101 -0.44 -16.61 -2.41
CA MET A 101 -0.77 -15.48 -3.28
C MET A 101 0.08 -15.45 -4.56
N ASN A 102 0.71 -16.57 -4.93
CA ASN A 102 1.67 -16.64 -6.05
C ASN A 102 1.03 -16.49 -7.44
N THR A 103 -0.30 -16.56 -7.55
CA THR A 103 -1.05 -16.26 -8.78
C THR A 103 -1.96 -15.05 -8.61
N SER A 104 -1.67 -14.18 -7.63
CA SER A 104 -2.57 -13.08 -7.30
C SER A 104 -2.78 -12.08 -8.43
N SER A 105 -3.97 -11.47 -8.47
CA SER A 105 -4.33 -10.42 -9.43
C SER A 105 -4.37 -9.03 -8.77
N PRO A 106 -3.93 -7.95 -9.42
CA PRO A 106 -3.46 -7.86 -10.82
C PRO A 106 -2.01 -8.32 -11.03
N ILE A 107 -1.24 -8.52 -9.95
CA ILE A 107 0.15 -8.98 -10.00
C ILE A 107 0.41 -10.05 -8.94
N PRO A 108 1.17 -11.11 -9.26
CA PRO A 108 1.59 -12.14 -8.31
C PRO A 108 2.40 -11.61 -7.12
N ILE A 109 2.09 -12.10 -5.92
CA ILE A 109 2.94 -11.96 -4.72
C ILE A 109 3.65 -13.30 -4.51
N LYS A 110 4.94 -13.34 -4.84
CA LYS A 110 5.77 -14.55 -4.75
C LYS A 110 6.51 -14.61 -3.41
N ASP A 111 6.97 -15.80 -3.06
CA ASP A 111 7.89 -15.99 -1.94
C ASP A 111 9.09 -15.03 -2.06
N GLY A 112 9.41 -14.35 -0.97
CA GLY A 112 10.51 -13.38 -0.90
C GLY A 112 10.17 -11.96 -1.33
N ASP A 113 9.04 -11.71 -2.01
CA ASP A 113 8.59 -10.35 -2.34
C ASP A 113 8.32 -9.53 -1.08
N LEU A 114 8.48 -8.21 -1.17
CA LEU A 114 8.08 -7.29 -0.10
C LEU A 114 6.66 -6.80 -0.38
N VAL A 115 5.82 -6.70 0.65
CA VAL A 115 4.43 -6.26 0.54
C VAL A 115 4.23 -5.02 1.39
N LEU A 116 3.82 -3.92 0.76
CA LEU A 116 3.48 -2.67 1.42
C LEU A 116 2.06 -2.76 1.97
N LEU A 117 1.93 -2.71 3.29
CA LEU A 117 0.67 -2.75 4.01
C LEU A 117 0.38 -1.40 4.65
N ARG A 118 -0.89 -1.00 4.63
CA ARG A 118 -1.42 0.04 5.51
C ARG A 118 -2.02 -0.62 6.74
N GLN A 119 -1.61 -0.21 7.93
CA GLN A 119 -2.18 -0.71 9.18
C GLN A 119 -3.62 -0.23 9.32
N GLN A 120 -4.53 -1.18 9.45
CA GLN A 120 -5.96 -0.97 9.69
C GLN A 120 -6.58 -2.30 10.16
N ASP A 121 -7.70 -2.21 10.85
CA ASP A 121 -8.44 -3.31 11.48
C ASP A 121 -9.64 -3.80 10.66
N ALA A 122 -10.00 -3.08 9.60
CA ALA A 122 -11.05 -3.43 8.67
C ALA A 122 -10.53 -3.49 7.24
N ALA A 123 -11.22 -4.23 6.37
CA ALA A 123 -10.94 -4.32 4.94
C ALA A 123 -12.24 -4.41 4.15
N GLU A 124 -12.18 -3.99 2.89
CA GLU A 124 -13.25 -4.16 1.92
C GLU A 124 -13.16 -5.55 1.25
N SER A 125 -14.32 -6.13 0.91
CA SER A 125 -14.38 -7.38 0.15
C SER A 125 -13.69 -7.20 -1.20
N GLY A 126 -12.65 -7.96 -1.50
CA GLY A 126 -11.77 -7.64 -2.63
C GLY A 126 -10.31 -7.54 -2.23
N GLU A 127 -10.03 -6.96 -1.07
CA GLU A 127 -8.69 -6.53 -0.70
C GLU A 127 -7.80 -7.72 -0.27
N ILE A 128 -6.50 -7.63 -0.56
CA ILE A 128 -5.51 -8.54 0.00
C ILE A 128 -5.14 -8.03 1.39
N VAL A 129 -5.23 -8.89 2.40
CA VAL A 129 -5.06 -8.52 3.80
C VAL A 129 -3.98 -9.36 4.47
N ALA A 130 -3.28 -8.77 5.43
CA ALA A 130 -2.57 -9.52 6.46
C ALA A 130 -3.57 -9.83 7.57
N VAL A 131 -3.88 -11.11 7.75
CA VAL A 131 -4.92 -11.58 8.68
C VAL A 131 -4.35 -12.62 9.63
N GLU A 132 -4.75 -12.54 10.88
CA GLU A 132 -4.43 -13.49 11.94
C GLU A 132 -5.72 -14.16 12.38
N ILE A 133 -5.77 -15.50 12.34
CA ILE A 133 -6.92 -16.27 12.83
C ILE A 133 -6.58 -16.85 14.20
N VAL A 134 -7.38 -16.52 15.21
CA VAL A 134 -7.11 -16.90 16.60
C VAL A 134 -7.13 -18.42 16.75
N GLY A 135 -6.02 -18.97 17.27
CA GLY A 135 -5.88 -20.40 17.53
C GLY A 135 -5.86 -21.26 16.26
N VAL A 136 -5.40 -20.70 15.14
CA VAL A 136 -5.12 -21.43 13.89
C VAL A 136 -3.74 -21.04 13.40
N ASP A 137 -3.48 -19.75 13.23
CA ASP A 137 -2.22 -19.25 12.69
C ASP A 137 -1.29 -18.79 13.83
N GLU A 138 -0.02 -19.17 13.78
CA GLU A 138 1.01 -18.62 14.70
C GLU A 138 1.50 -17.24 14.25
N VAL A 139 1.32 -16.90 12.96
CA VAL A 139 1.77 -15.65 12.32
C VAL A 139 0.69 -15.18 11.33
N ALA A 140 0.50 -13.87 11.19
CA ALA A 140 -0.43 -13.32 10.21
C ALA A 140 -0.11 -13.84 8.78
N THR A 141 -1.14 -14.24 8.05
CA THR A 141 -1.05 -14.75 6.67
C THR A 141 -1.57 -13.71 5.68
N LEU A 142 -1.09 -13.76 4.44
CA LEU A 142 -1.66 -12.97 3.34
C LEU A 142 -2.71 -13.79 2.61
N LYS A 143 -3.92 -13.23 2.47
CA LYS A 143 -5.04 -13.82 1.73
C LYS A 143 -5.90 -12.72 1.13
N ARG A 144 -6.70 -13.05 0.13
CA ARG A 144 -7.75 -12.15 -0.33
C ARG A 144 -8.97 -12.25 0.56
N TYR A 145 -9.40 -11.13 1.08
CA TYR A 145 -10.57 -11.04 1.94
C TYR A 145 -11.86 -10.95 1.11
N ARG A 146 -12.87 -11.71 1.53
CA ARG A 146 -14.22 -11.66 0.99
C ARG A 146 -15.22 -11.54 2.12
N TYR A 147 -16.22 -10.70 1.89
CA TYR A 147 -17.40 -10.63 2.73
C TYR A 147 -18.65 -10.79 1.85
N LYS A 148 -19.39 -11.86 2.07
CA LYS A 148 -20.62 -12.18 1.33
C LYS A 148 -21.58 -12.96 2.22
N ASP A 149 -22.87 -12.69 2.11
CA ASP A 149 -23.93 -13.40 2.86
C ASP A 149 -23.71 -13.40 4.38
N ARG A 150 -23.19 -12.26 4.89
CA ARG A 150 -22.80 -12.06 6.31
C ARG A 150 -21.76 -13.04 6.82
N LYS A 151 -20.93 -13.59 5.93
CA LYS A 151 -19.83 -14.49 6.24
C LYS A 151 -18.52 -13.94 5.71
N HIS A 152 -17.47 -14.17 6.48
CA HIS A 152 -16.11 -13.81 6.14
C HIS A 152 -15.39 -15.00 5.52
N TRP A 153 -14.67 -14.77 4.43
CA TRP A 153 -13.86 -15.77 3.76
C TRP A 153 -12.48 -15.22 3.44
N LEU A 154 -11.51 -16.13 3.42
CA LEU A 154 -10.16 -15.86 2.96
C LEU A 154 -9.87 -16.77 1.76
N GLU A 155 -9.50 -16.17 0.64
CA GLU A 155 -9.17 -16.88 -0.59
C GLU A 155 -7.64 -16.79 -0.81
N PRO A 156 -6.91 -17.91 -0.82
CA PRO A 156 -5.61 -17.92 -1.46
C PRO A 156 -5.77 -17.76 -2.97
N GLU A 157 -4.83 -17.07 -3.60
CA GLU A 157 -4.67 -17.04 -5.06
C GLU A 157 -3.38 -17.77 -5.39
N SER A 158 -3.48 -19.10 -5.45
CA SER A 158 -2.34 -19.99 -5.60
C SER A 158 -2.57 -21.07 -6.65
N ASP A 159 -1.49 -21.51 -7.30
CA ASP A 159 -1.48 -22.73 -8.13
C ASP A 159 -1.16 -24.01 -7.34
N ASN A 160 -0.92 -23.88 -6.02
CA ASN A 160 -0.70 -25.02 -5.14
C ASN A 160 -2.00 -25.81 -4.90
N PRO A 161 -2.09 -27.09 -5.31
CA PRO A 161 -3.30 -27.90 -5.18
C PRO A 161 -3.63 -28.30 -3.74
N ASP A 162 -2.67 -28.20 -2.81
CA ASP A 162 -2.86 -28.55 -1.40
C ASP A 162 -3.56 -27.43 -0.60
N LEU A 163 -3.62 -26.21 -1.15
CA LEU A 163 -4.34 -25.11 -0.53
C LEU A 163 -5.83 -25.19 -0.88
N PRO A 164 -6.73 -25.14 0.12
CA PRO A 164 -8.15 -25.09 -0.15
C PRO A 164 -8.51 -23.78 -0.88
N PRO A 165 -9.54 -23.78 -1.75
CA PRO A 165 -9.89 -22.62 -2.57
C PRO A 165 -10.34 -21.41 -1.73
N HIS A 166 -10.87 -21.66 -0.53
CA HIS A 166 -11.20 -20.64 0.44
C HIS A 166 -11.23 -21.22 1.85
N PHE A 167 -11.08 -20.34 2.84
CA PHE A 167 -11.26 -20.63 4.26
C PHE A 167 -12.45 -19.82 4.77
N SER A 168 -13.45 -20.50 5.33
CA SER A 168 -14.52 -19.82 6.06
C SER A 168 -14.01 -19.43 7.44
N ILE A 169 -14.12 -18.15 7.80
CA ILE A 169 -13.70 -17.70 9.12
C ILE A 169 -14.87 -17.89 10.09
N THR A 170 -14.74 -18.87 10.98
CA THR A 170 -15.74 -19.18 12.02
C THR A 170 -15.26 -18.82 13.43
N LYS A 171 -13.97 -18.52 13.58
CA LYS A 171 -13.33 -18.06 14.82
C LYS A 171 -13.08 -16.56 14.77
N ASP A 172 -12.66 -16.00 15.89
CA ASP A 172 -12.17 -14.63 15.93
C ASP A 172 -10.94 -14.46 15.03
N PHE A 173 -10.87 -13.31 14.37
CA PHE A 173 -9.76 -12.96 13.48
C PHE A 173 -9.45 -11.47 13.57
N TYR A 174 -8.22 -11.12 13.22
CA TYR A 174 -7.76 -9.74 13.20
C TYR A 174 -7.15 -9.43 11.84
N ILE A 175 -7.71 -8.43 11.16
CA ILE A 175 -7.01 -7.78 10.05
C ILE A 175 -5.95 -6.87 10.68
N ARG A 176 -4.69 -7.10 10.33
CA ARG A 176 -3.55 -6.29 10.81
C ARG A 176 -3.16 -5.20 9.81
N GLY A 177 -3.54 -5.39 8.55
CA GLY A 177 -3.37 -4.37 7.52
C GLY A 177 -3.87 -4.83 6.16
N VAL A 178 -4.01 -3.85 5.28
CA VAL A 178 -4.41 -4.08 3.89
C VAL A 178 -3.23 -3.80 2.96
N ALA A 179 -2.97 -4.74 2.05
CA ALA A 179 -1.88 -4.65 1.09
C ALA A 179 -2.23 -3.62 0.00
N LEU A 180 -1.30 -2.69 -0.23
CA LEU A 180 -1.42 -1.64 -1.24
C LEU A 180 -0.59 -1.96 -2.48
N ALA A 181 0.62 -2.48 -2.27
CA ALA A 181 1.58 -2.77 -3.34
C ALA A 181 2.44 -3.98 -3.02
N VAL A 182 2.98 -4.58 -4.07
CA VAL A 182 4.12 -5.51 -3.97
C VAL A 182 5.37 -4.82 -4.51
N LEU A 183 6.47 -4.99 -3.79
CA LEU A 183 7.79 -4.50 -4.11
C LEU A 183 8.63 -5.68 -4.58
N LYS A 184 9.13 -5.59 -5.81
CA LYS A 184 9.96 -6.63 -6.42
C LYS A 184 11.36 -6.08 -6.68
N PRO A 185 12.43 -6.84 -6.37
CA PRO A 185 13.79 -6.38 -6.64
C PRO A 185 13.98 -6.13 -8.14
N VAL A 186 14.82 -5.13 -8.45
CA VAL A 186 15.26 -4.81 -9.83
C VAL A 186 16.22 -5.86 -10.34
#